data_AF-A0A1I8M2C0-F1
#
_entry.id   AF-A0A1I8M2C0-F1
#
_cell.length_a   1.000
_cell.length_b   1.000
_cell.length_c   1.000
_cell.angle_alpha   90.00
_cell.angle_beta   90.00
_cell.angle_gamma   90.00
#
_symmetry.space_group_name_H-M   'P 1'
#
loop_
_entity.id
_entity.type
_entity.pdbx_description
1 polymer ?
#
loop_
_entity_poly.entity_id
_entity_poly.type
_entity_poly.pdbx_seq_one_letter_code
_entity_poly.pdbx_strand_id
1 'polypeptide(L)'
;MNIVPRSLKTITTFSRPNVASRLRFLSTSLSQGVGSYQTERYTKVGGPLNWSNISFRQYSDVSPKHAGDKEERLKQDDDDNNFGKGNRTLPRLMNFPEIMWPSLLNSIKNWVMVHFIIRPYMDREFNIRDFAYGAKKAMQVISAKLMNGDFAHLGNLVSEEALNELKPVIQKLSVSQRRQLEVKESDIYLTFPYQIGIMFDEENKDVQKRWVEITMVFHVLRGLKEMRESGEEIPWNMGTMPEYQDKVFVCNYRFIKEYTKGQESDWTVNVVNHFKPIDLVNELKRH
;
A
#
# COMPACT_ATOMS: atom_id res chain seq x y z
N MET A 1 -32.01 78.62 -0.02
CA MET A 1 -31.16 78.72 1.19
C MET A 1 -30.49 77.36 1.40
N ASN A 2 -29.15 77.37 1.38
CA ASN A 2 -28.15 76.31 1.70
C ASN A 2 -28.30 74.95 0.98
N ILE A 3 -27.58 74.58 -0.09
CA ILE A 3 -26.15 74.63 -0.50
C ILE A 3 -25.22 73.63 0.27
N VAL A 4 -25.01 72.45 -0.36
CA VAL A 4 -23.82 71.56 -0.62
C VAL A 4 -22.46 71.94 0.05
N PRO A 5 -21.40 71.07 0.25
CA PRO A 5 -21.04 69.87 -0.56
C PRO A 5 -20.17 68.69 0.02
N ARG A 6 -20.03 67.63 -0.83
CA ARG A 6 -18.84 66.75 -1.15
C ARG A 6 -17.99 66.12 -0.02
N SER A 7 -17.65 64.82 -0.08
CA SER A 7 -16.39 64.37 -0.73
C SER A 7 -16.30 62.83 -0.95
N LEU A 8 -15.49 62.49 -1.96
CA LEU A 8 -15.12 61.21 -2.58
C LEU A 8 -13.85 60.55 -1.98
N LYS A 9 -13.66 59.25 -2.31
CA LYS A 9 -12.44 58.39 -2.28
C LYS A 9 -12.04 57.84 -0.89
N THR A 10 -11.70 56.55 -0.72
CA THR A 10 -10.59 55.81 -1.36
C THR A 10 -10.77 54.28 -1.28
N ILE A 11 -10.38 53.58 -2.36
CA ILE A 11 -10.16 52.13 -2.43
C ILE A 11 -8.85 51.79 -1.71
N THR A 12 -8.88 50.83 -0.79
CA THR A 12 -7.66 50.13 -0.33
C THR A 12 -7.95 48.64 -0.21
N THR A 13 -7.44 47.91 -1.18
CA THR A 13 -7.20 46.46 -1.15
C THR A 13 -6.45 46.07 0.12
N PHE A 14 -6.97 45.10 0.87
CA PHE A 14 -6.18 44.35 1.85
C PHE A 14 -6.26 42.86 1.51
N SER A 15 -5.18 42.39 0.89
CA SER A 15 -4.79 40.99 0.84
C SER A 15 -4.65 40.47 2.27
N ARG A 16 -5.25 39.31 2.57
CA ARG A 16 -5.02 38.56 3.80
C ARG A 16 -4.72 37.10 3.49
N PRO A 17 -3.90 36.45 4.32
CA PRO A 17 -2.89 35.50 3.85
C PRO A 17 -3.38 34.05 3.76
N ASN A 18 -2.65 33.29 2.95
CA ASN A 18 -2.71 31.85 2.73
C ASN A 18 -2.99 31.01 3.99
N VAL A 19 -3.99 30.15 3.88
CA VAL A 19 -4.36 29.13 4.88
C VAL A 19 -3.44 27.92 4.73
N ALA A 20 -2.19 28.09 5.17
CA ALA A 20 -1.26 27.00 5.43
C ALA A 20 -1.13 26.85 6.95
N SER A 21 -2.13 26.23 7.59
CA SER A 21 -2.04 25.86 9.02
C SER A 21 -3.22 24.99 9.44
N ARG A 22 -3.04 23.66 9.36
CA ARG A 22 -3.54 22.70 10.34
C ARG A 22 -3.01 21.31 10.01
N LEU A 23 -1.86 20.98 10.59
CA LEU A 23 -1.42 19.66 11.06
C LEU A 23 -0.02 19.85 11.69
N ARG A 24 -0.02 20.43 12.90
CA ARG A 24 1.12 20.38 13.83
C ARG A 24 0.52 20.26 15.22
N PHE A 25 0.91 19.20 15.92
CA PHE A 25 0.76 18.79 17.34
C PHE A 25 0.50 17.27 17.28
N LEU A 26 1.50 16.40 17.42
CA LEU A 26 2.33 16.19 18.61
C LEU A 26 3.81 15.97 18.24
N SER A 27 4.67 16.90 18.64
CA SER A 27 6.11 16.67 18.78
C SER A 27 6.69 17.84 19.57
N THR A 28 6.79 17.70 20.90
CA THR A 28 7.80 18.45 21.69
C THR A 28 8.09 17.75 23.03
N SER A 29 9.22 17.05 23.07
CA SER A 29 10.23 16.94 24.13
C SER A 29 11.02 15.67 23.80
N LEU A 30 12.33 15.64 23.59
CA LEU A 30 13.42 16.44 24.15
C LEU A 30 14.41 16.87 23.07
N SER A 31 14.95 18.09 23.23
CA SER A 31 16.26 18.44 22.71
C SER A 31 17.30 18.17 23.79
N GLN A 32 18.35 17.44 23.44
CA GLN A 32 19.76 17.84 23.58
C GLN A 32 20.67 16.62 23.33
N GLY A 33 21.55 16.76 22.34
CA GLY A 33 22.47 15.72 21.92
C GLY A 33 22.98 16.03 20.52
N VAL A 34 23.88 17.01 20.44
CA VAL A 34 24.60 17.38 19.21
C VAL A 34 25.43 16.17 18.76
N GLY A 35 25.11 15.61 17.60
CA GLY A 35 25.86 14.54 16.97
C GLY A 35 25.71 14.65 15.46
N SER A 36 26.72 15.23 14.81
CA SER A 36 26.88 15.20 13.37
C SER A 36 26.99 13.75 12.90
N TYR A 37 26.00 13.25 12.16
CA TYR A 37 26.14 11.96 11.48
C TYR A 37 26.50 12.15 10.02
N GLN A 38 27.64 11.54 9.71
CA GLN A 38 28.36 11.52 8.46
C GLN A 38 27.50 10.95 7.33
N THR A 39 27.70 11.53 6.15
CA THR A 39 27.44 10.90 4.87
C THR A 39 28.31 9.65 4.74
N GLU A 40 27.73 8.46 4.95
CA GLU A 40 28.41 7.22 4.58
C GLU A 40 28.44 7.07 3.06
N ARG A 41 29.67 6.95 2.57
CA ARG A 41 30.03 6.76 1.18
C ARG A 41 29.53 5.38 0.73
N TYR A 42 28.70 5.37 -0.31
CA TYR A 42 28.51 4.19 -1.15
C TYR A 42 29.86 3.79 -1.76
N THR A 43 30.51 2.78 -1.21
CA THR A 43 31.59 2.08 -1.90
C THR A 43 30.97 1.18 -2.97
N LYS A 44 31.27 1.51 -4.23
CA LYS A 44 30.97 0.72 -5.43
C LYS A 44 31.36 -0.75 -5.25
N VAL A 45 30.37 -1.63 -5.16
CA VAL A 45 30.34 -2.92 -5.86
C VAL A 45 28.87 -3.22 -6.19
N GLY A 46 28.51 -3.22 -7.48
CA GLY A 46 27.14 -3.50 -7.95
C GLY A 46 26.46 -2.29 -8.60
N GLY A 47 26.31 -2.33 -9.93
CA GLY A 47 25.58 -1.32 -10.70
C GLY A 47 24.07 -1.32 -10.42
N PRO A 48 23.30 -0.38 -11.03
CA PRO A 48 21.86 -0.31 -10.81
C PRO A 48 21.17 -1.61 -11.25
N LEU A 49 20.36 -2.17 -10.34
CA LEU A 49 19.54 -3.36 -10.58
C LEU A 49 18.67 -3.19 -11.83
N ASN A 50 18.87 -4.07 -12.81
CA ASN A 50 18.04 -4.15 -14.01
C ASN A 50 16.84 -5.07 -13.75
N TRP A 51 15.70 -4.47 -13.42
CA TRP A 51 14.49 -5.16 -12.98
C TRP A 51 13.70 -5.88 -14.09
N SER A 52 14.12 -5.77 -15.36
CA SER A 52 13.47 -6.48 -16.48
C SER A 52 13.74 -7.98 -16.52
N ASN A 53 14.70 -8.47 -15.72
CA ASN A 53 15.15 -9.87 -15.76
C ASN A 53 14.54 -10.79 -14.70
N ILE A 54 13.75 -10.26 -13.74
CA ILE A 54 13.02 -11.10 -12.78
C ILE A 54 11.71 -11.53 -13.43
N SER A 55 11.83 -12.44 -14.40
CA SER A 55 10.69 -13.08 -15.03
C SER A 55 10.18 -14.25 -14.17
N PHE A 56 8.91 -14.60 -14.37
CA PHE A 56 8.17 -15.72 -13.75
C PHE A 56 8.97 -17.05 -13.65
N ARG A 57 9.98 -17.24 -14.52
CA ARG A 57 10.87 -18.40 -14.53
C ARG A 57 11.57 -18.68 -13.20
N GLN A 58 11.91 -17.66 -12.40
CA GLN A 58 12.68 -17.88 -11.18
C GLN A 58 11.87 -18.60 -10.07
N TYR A 59 10.53 -18.61 -10.15
CA TYR A 59 9.66 -19.38 -9.24
C TYR A 59 9.26 -20.75 -9.80
N SER A 60 9.35 -20.99 -11.12
CA SER A 60 8.96 -22.25 -11.74
C SER A 60 10.04 -23.35 -11.67
N ASP A 61 11.31 -22.98 -11.45
CA ASP A 61 12.44 -23.93 -11.55
C ASP A 61 12.76 -24.73 -10.28
N VAL A 62 11.90 -24.69 -9.26
CA VAL A 62 12.04 -25.58 -8.08
C VAL A 62 11.34 -26.91 -8.35
N SER A 63 12.05 -27.81 -9.02
CA SER A 63 11.69 -29.23 -9.14
C SER A 63 12.38 -30.03 -8.01
N PRO A 64 11.69 -30.88 -7.24
CA PRO A 64 12.34 -31.73 -6.25
C PRO A 64 13.17 -32.80 -6.96
N LYS A 65 14.49 -32.76 -6.81
CA LYS A 65 15.35 -33.88 -7.22
C LYS A 65 14.99 -35.10 -6.38
N HIS A 66 14.68 -36.19 -7.08
CA HIS A 66 14.44 -37.52 -6.52
C HIS A 66 15.60 -37.95 -5.61
N ALA A 67 15.26 -38.28 -4.37
CA ALA A 67 16.04 -39.19 -3.53
C ALA A 67 15.15 -40.40 -3.28
N GLY A 68 15.39 -41.47 -4.03
CA GLY A 68 14.74 -42.76 -3.87
C GLY A 68 15.26 -43.51 -2.65
N ASP A 69 14.29 -44.01 -1.89
CA ASP A 69 14.22 -45.30 -1.22
C ASP A 69 15.18 -45.63 -0.07
N LYS A 70 14.60 -45.67 1.14
CA LYS A 70 14.48 -46.92 1.91
C LYS A 70 13.32 -46.82 2.90
N GLU A 71 12.27 -47.57 2.59
CA GLU A 71 11.09 -47.82 3.40
C GLU A 71 11.37 -49.03 4.32
N GLU A 72 11.33 -48.85 5.64
CA GLU A 72 11.15 -49.96 6.57
C GLU A 72 10.27 -49.54 7.76
N ARG A 73 9.01 -49.95 7.61
CA ARG A 73 7.87 -50.06 8.53
C ARG A 73 8.20 -50.16 10.04
N LEU A 74 7.68 -49.20 10.82
CA LEU A 74 7.08 -49.46 12.14
C LEU A 74 5.74 -48.72 12.22
N LYS A 75 4.67 -49.51 12.32
CA LYS A 75 3.32 -49.04 12.65
C LYS A 75 3.18 -49.06 14.18
N GLN A 76 2.89 -47.93 14.80
CA GLN A 76 2.15 -47.92 16.06
C GLN A 76 1.41 -46.60 16.20
N ASP A 77 0.22 -46.72 16.76
CA ASP A 77 -0.90 -45.78 16.72
C ASP A 77 -0.66 -44.54 17.58
N ASP A 78 -0.86 -43.36 16.99
CA ASP A 78 -1.11 -42.10 17.70
C ASP A 78 -2.28 -41.39 17.00
N ASP A 79 -3.48 -41.84 17.36
CA ASP A 79 -4.75 -41.17 17.20
C ASP A 79 -4.76 -39.87 18.03
N ASP A 80 -4.03 -38.82 17.63
CA ASP A 80 -4.29 -37.47 18.19
C ASP A 80 -3.71 -36.26 17.42
N ASN A 81 -3.79 -36.22 16.08
CA ASN A 81 -3.39 -35.01 15.32
C ASN A 81 -4.26 -34.71 14.09
N ASN A 82 -5.58 -34.82 14.25
CA ASN A 82 -6.54 -34.31 13.26
C ASN A 82 -7.18 -32.97 13.68
N PHE A 83 -6.39 -32.07 14.27
CA PHE A 83 -6.76 -30.65 14.35
C PHE A 83 -6.37 -29.94 13.04
N GLY A 84 -7.25 -30.09 12.05
CA GLY A 84 -7.48 -29.10 10.99
C GLY A 84 -6.32 -28.76 10.06
N LYS A 85 -6.17 -29.51 8.97
CA LYS A 85 -5.66 -29.00 7.68
C LYS A 85 -6.66 -27.98 7.07
N GLY A 86 -7.04 -26.97 7.84
CA GLY A 86 -7.80 -25.82 7.33
C GLY A 86 -6.88 -24.99 6.43
N ASN A 87 -7.34 -24.66 5.22
CA ASN A 87 -6.61 -23.90 4.20
C ASN A 87 -5.68 -22.83 4.81
N ARG A 88 -4.36 -23.07 4.74
CA ARG A 88 -3.31 -22.10 5.11
C ARG A 88 -3.29 -20.87 4.20
N THR A 89 -3.99 -20.94 3.07
CA THR A 89 -4.10 -19.89 2.07
C THR A 89 -5.00 -18.77 2.56
N LEU A 90 -4.59 -17.54 2.28
CA LEU A 90 -5.40 -16.36 2.54
C LEU A 90 -6.31 -16.17 1.32
N PRO A 91 -7.66 -16.22 1.46
CA PRO A 91 -8.53 -15.98 0.33
C PRO A 91 -8.41 -14.52 -0.13
N ARG A 92 -8.67 -14.30 -1.42
CA ARG A 92 -8.70 -12.97 -2.02
C ARG A 92 -9.78 -12.12 -1.32
N LEU A 93 -9.41 -10.90 -0.96
CA LEU A 93 -10.29 -10.02 -0.17
C LEU A 93 -11.31 -9.29 -1.03
N MET A 94 -10.91 -8.94 -2.25
CA MET A 94 -11.74 -8.26 -3.23
C MET A 94 -11.47 -8.82 -4.62
N ASN A 95 -12.40 -8.63 -5.55
CA ASN A 95 -12.22 -8.96 -6.97
C ASN A 95 -11.31 -7.94 -7.66
N PHE A 96 -10.01 -8.09 -7.48
CA PHE A 96 -8.98 -7.22 -8.05
C PHE A 96 -7.76 -8.06 -8.45
N PRO A 97 -7.13 -7.82 -9.62
CA PRO A 97 -5.98 -8.60 -10.06
C PRO A 97 -4.82 -8.52 -9.07
N GLU A 98 -4.08 -9.62 -8.91
CA GLU A 98 -2.87 -9.66 -8.10
C GLU A 98 -1.70 -8.96 -8.80
N ILE A 99 -1.39 -7.75 -8.37
CA ILE A 99 -0.33 -6.93 -8.92
C ILE A 99 0.90 -7.05 -8.03
N MET A 100 1.99 -7.57 -8.58
CA MET A 100 3.25 -7.77 -7.85
C MET A 100 4.40 -6.92 -8.37
N TRP A 101 4.49 -6.75 -9.69
CA TRP A 101 5.68 -6.18 -10.32
C TRP A 101 5.44 -4.76 -10.85
N PRO A 102 6.47 -3.90 -10.82
CA PRO A 102 6.38 -2.60 -11.45
C PRO A 102 6.27 -2.75 -12.98
N SER A 103 5.62 -1.80 -13.62
CA SER A 103 5.52 -1.70 -15.08
C SER A 103 6.22 -0.43 -15.55
N LEU A 104 7.24 -0.55 -16.41
CA LEU A 104 7.98 0.59 -16.96
C LEU A 104 7.06 1.56 -17.71
N LEU A 105 6.12 1.02 -18.50
CA LEU A 105 5.12 1.82 -19.21
C LEU A 105 4.23 2.57 -18.23
N ASN A 106 3.84 1.93 -17.12
CA ASN A 106 3.05 2.62 -16.09
C ASN A 106 3.89 3.67 -15.37
N SER A 107 5.17 3.45 -15.10
CA SER A 107 6.04 4.46 -14.49
C SER A 107 6.08 5.75 -15.32
N ILE A 108 6.19 5.63 -16.65
CA ILE A 108 6.16 6.79 -17.56
C ILE A 108 4.77 7.44 -17.54
N LYS A 109 3.69 6.66 -17.67
CA LYS A 109 2.31 7.18 -17.63
C LYS A 109 2.01 7.91 -16.32
N ASN A 110 2.38 7.32 -15.18
CA ASN A 110 2.21 7.89 -13.85
C ASN A 110 2.97 9.21 -13.74
N TRP A 111 4.22 9.26 -14.24
CA TRP A 111 4.99 10.50 -14.27
C TRP A 111 4.29 11.59 -15.09
N VAL A 112 3.77 11.26 -16.27
CA VAL A 112 3.01 12.19 -17.13
C VAL A 112 1.75 12.67 -16.40
N MET A 113 0.95 11.79 -15.82
CA MET A 113 -0.27 12.14 -15.10
C MET A 113 -0.01 13.10 -13.93
N VAL A 114 1.04 12.85 -13.14
CA VAL A 114 1.41 13.73 -12.03
C VAL A 114 1.82 15.12 -12.51
N HIS A 115 2.69 15.20 -13.52
CA HIS A 115 3.28 16.47 -13.94
C HIS A 115 2.36 17.31 -14.82
N PHE A 116 1.57 16.66 -15.68
CA PHE A 116 0.76 17.35 -16.68
C PHE A 116 -0.72 17.40 -16.35
N ILE A 117 -1.22 16.59 -15.40
CA ILE A 117 -2.65 16.57 -15.06
C ILE A 117 -2.90 16.93 -13.60
N ILE A 118 -2.38 16.16 -12.66
CA ILE A 118 -2.66 16.35 -11.22
C ILE A 118 -2.12 17.69 -10.74
N ARG A 119 -0.82 17.96 -10.94
CA ARG A 119 -0.22 19.22 -10.48
C ARG A 119 -0.82 20.47 -11.10
N PRO A 120 -1.05 20.54 -12.42
CA PRO A 120 -1.54 21.79 -13.02
C PRO A 120 -3.03 22.05 -12.75
N TYR A 121 -3.85 20.99 -12.63
CA TYR A 121 -5.31 21.15 -12.67
C TYR A 121 -6.06 20.69 -11.42
N MET A 122 -5.40 20.00 -10.48
CA MET A 122 -6.05 19.40 -9.32
C MET A 122 -5.38 19.79 -8.01
N ASP A 123 -4.08 19.50 -7.87
CA ASP A 123 -3.31 19.71 -6.65
C ASP A 123 -1.87 20.08 -6.98
N ARG A 124 -1.59 21.40 -6.94
CA ARG A 124 -0.29 21.98 -7.27
C ARG A 124 0.84 21.46 -6.40
N GLU A 125 0.55 21.10 -5.16
CA GLU A 125 1.54 20.65 -4.18
C GLU A 125 1.68 19.12 -4.15
N PHE A 126 0.93 18.41 -5.01
CA PHE A 126 0.96 16.96 -5.05
C PHE A 126 2.36 16.40 -5.25
N ASN A 127 2.73 15.48 -4.36
CA ASN A 127 4.00 14.77 -4.36
C ASN A 127 3.77 13.28 -4.13
N ILE A 128 4.18 12.48 -5.12
CA ILE A 128 4.00 11.03 -5.08
C ILE A 128 4.79 10.35 -3.95
N ARG A 129 5.91 10.94 -3.50
CA ARG A 129 6.71 10.41 -2.38
C ARG A 129 5.99 10.61 -1.04
N ASP A 130 5.44 11.79 -0.83
CA ASP A 130 4.70 12.12 0.38
C ASP A 130 3.39 11.31 0.43
N PHE A 131 2.72 11.17 -0.72
CA PHE A 131 1.60 10.27 -0.89
C PHE A 131 1.96 8.82 -0.52
N ALA A 132 3.06 8.27 -1.06
CA ALA A 132 3.48 6.91 -0.75
C ALA A 132 3.82 6.70 0.73
N TYR A 133 4.37 7.72 1.41
CA TYR A 133 4.58 7.69 2.85
C TYR A 133 3.25 7.60 3.61
N GLY A 134 2.28 8.48 3.28
CA GLY A 134 0.94 8.44 3.86
C GLY A 134 0.21 7.12 3.58
N ALA A 135 0.35 6.58 2.37
CA ALA A 135 -0.27 5.32 1.96
C ALA A 135 0.22 4.12 2.80
N LYS A 136 1.51 4.06 3.17
CA LYS A 136 2.02 3.02 4.09
C LYS A 136 1.35 3.09 5.46
N LYS A 137 1.23 4.30 6.03
CA LYS A 137 0.60 4.53 7.33
C LYS A 137 -0.87 4.15 7.30
N ALA A 138 -1.59 4.58 6.26
CA ALA A 138 -2.99 4.24 6.04
C ALA A 138 -3.18 2.72 5.92
N MET A 139 -2.36 2.04 5.13
CA MET A 139 -2.40 0.58 4.99
C MET A 139 -2.21 -0.11 6.35
N GLN A 140 -1.22 0.29 7.16
CA GLN A 140 -1.03 -0.29 8.50
C GLN A 140 -2.31 -0.17 9.34
N VAL A 141 -2.88 1.04 9.42
CA VAL A 141 -4.11 1.28 10.19
C VAL A 141 -5.28 0.44 9.68
N ILE A 142 -5.54 0.46 8.37
CA ILE A 142 -6.64 -0.28 7.75
C ILE A 142 -6.47 -1.79 7.98
N SER A 143 -5.26 -2.32 7.77
CA SER A 143 -4.96 -3.73 7.94
C SER A 143 -5.20 -4.22 9.37
N ALA A 144 -4.82 -3.43 10.38
CA ALA A 144 -5.08 -3.72 11.78
C ALA A 144 -6.58 -3.67 12.12
N LYS A 145 -7.33 -2.73 11.54
CA LYS A 145 -8.79 -2.65 11.72
C LYS A 145 -9.52 -3.82 11.08
N LEU A 146 -9.12 -4.24 9.88
CA LEU A 146 -9.63 -5.43 9.21
C LEU A 146 -9.33 -6.71 10.01
N MET A 147 -8.11 -6.82 10.56
CA MET A 147 -7.73 -7.93 11.44
C MET A 147 -8.63 -8.01 12.68
N ASN A 148 -9.04 -6.88 13.24
CA ASN A 148 -9.94 -6.83 14.40
C ASN A 148 -11.44 -6.92 14.03
N GLY A 149 -11.80 -6.90 12.74
CA GLY A 149 -13.19 -6.80 12.30
C GLY A 149 -13.85 -5.47 12.66
N ASP A 150 -13.05 -4.42 12.88
CA ASP A 150 -13.49 -3.10 13.32
C ASP A 150 -13.91 -2.22 12.13
N PHE A 151 -15.01 -2.59 11.48
CA PHE A 151 -15.54 -1.87 10.32
C PHE A 151 -16.12 -0.50 10.65
N ALA A 152 -16.57 -0.30 11.90
CA ALA A 152 -17.18 0.95 12.33
C ALA A 152 -16.21 2.14 12.23
N HIS A 153 -14.90 1.89 12.42
CA HIS A 153 -13.87 2.91 12.35
C HIS A 153 -13.17 3.00 10.98
N LEU A 154 -13.70 2.35 9.93
CA LEU A 154 -13.15 2.39 8.57
C LEU A 154 -13.87 3.35 7.62
N GLY A 155 -15.03 3.91 7.98
CA GLY A 155 -15.89 4.65 7.05
C GLY A 155 -15.25 5.87 6.36
N ASN A 156 -14.25 6.51 6.97
CA ASN A 156 -13.52 7.64 6.38
C ASN A 156 -12.15 7.24 5.80
N LEU A 157 -11.77 5.96 5.89
CA LEU A 157 -10.49 5.44 5.41
C LEU A 157 -10.67 4.51 4.20
N VAL A 158 -11.82 3.87 4.10
CA VAL A 158 -12.19 2.88 3.08
C VAL A 158 -13.56 3.26 2.55
N SER A 159 -13.75 3.21 1.23
CA SER A 159 -15.03 3.54 0.60
C SER A 159 -16.14 2.57 1.04
N GLU A 160 -17.38 3.04 1.02
CA GLU A 160 -18.53 2.23 1.43
C GLU A 160 -18.67 0.97 0.58
N GLU A 161 -18.44 1.08 -0.73
CA GLU A 161 -18.49 -0.04 -1.67
C GLU A 161 -17.44 -1.11 -1.31
N ALA A 162 -16.21 -0.68 -1.02
CA ALA A 162 -15.15 -1.58 -0.61
C ALA A 162 -15.45 -2.24 0.75
N LEU A 163 -16.05 -1.50 1.70
CA LEU A 163 -16.47 -2.08 2.98
C LEU A 163 -17.58 -3.13 2.81
N ASN A 164 -18.53 -2.89 1.91
CA ASN A 164 -19.61 -3.83 1.60
C ASN A 164 -19.08 -5.14 0.99
N GLU A 165 -17.99 -5.08 0.21
CA GLU A 165 -17.31 -6.27 -0.32
C GLU A 165 -16.44 -6.97 0.75
N LEU A 166 -15.67 -6.22 1.53
CA LEU A 166 -14.74 -6.75 2.53
C LEU A 166 -15.44 -7.44 3.70
N LYS A 167 -16.50 -6.82 4.24
CA LYS A 167 -17.17 -7.29 5.46
C LYS A 167 -17.58 -8.77 5.43
N PRO A 168 -18.30 -9.29 4.41
CA PRO A 168 -18.67 -10.71 4.37
C PRO A 168 -17.47 -11.64 4.18
N VAL A 169 -16.40 -11.20 3.50
CA VAL A 169 -15.18 -12.02 3.31
C VAL A 169 -14.42 -12.16 4.63
N ILE A 170 -14.17 -11.03 5.31
CA ILE A 170 -13.42 -10.98 6.57
C ILE A 170 -14.14 -11.75 7.69
N GLN A 171 -15.48 -11.68 7.72
CA GLN A 171 -16.30 -12.43 8.69
C GLN A 171 -16.19 -13.95 8.52
N LYS A 172 -15.92 -14.44 7.30
CA LYS A 172 -15.72 -15.87 7.00
C LYS A 172 -14.30 -16.37 7.28
N LEU A 173 -13.33 -15.47 7.45
CA LEU A 173 -11.95 -15.85 7.76
C LEU A 173 -11.86 -16.52 9.13
N SER A 174 -11.04 -17.57 9.21
CA SER A 174 -10.63 -18.11 10.50
C SER A 174 -9.82 -17.08 11.30
N VAL A 175 -9.69 -17.29 12.61
CA VAL A 175 -8.84 -16.41 13.47
C VAL A 175 -7.41 -16.38 12.95
N SER A 176 -6.86 -17.52 12.51
CA SER A 176 -5.51 -17.58 11.98
C SER A 176 -5.38 -16.84 10.66
N GLN A 177 -6.34 -16.94 9.74
CA GLN A 177 -6.35 -16.17 8.48
C GLN A 177 -6.50 -14.68 8.74
N ARG A 178 -7.37 -14.29 9.68
CA ARG A 178 -7.60 -12.88 10.00
C ARG A 178 -6.37 -12.22 10.62
N ARG A 179 -5.62 -12.93 11.46
CA ARG A 179 -4.29 -12.49 11.94
C ARG A 179 -3.30 -12.28 10.80
N GLN A 180 -3.47 -12.98 9.67
CA GLN A 180 -2.64 -12.76 8.49
C GLN A 180 -3.01 -11.48 7.71
N LEU A 181 -3.96 -10.66 8.15
CA LEU A 181 -4.25 -9.38 7.52
C LEU A 181 -3.39 -8.25 8.07
N GLU A 182 -2.95 -8.34 9.32
CA GLU A 182 -2.20 -7.26 9.94
C GLU A 182 -0.84 -7.08 9.23
N VAL A 183 -0.54 -5.82 8.89
CA VAL A 183 0.71 -5.40 8.29
C VAL A 183 1.31 -4.29 9.14
N LYS A 184 2.54 -4.50 9.62
CA LYS A 184 3.35 -3.44 10.23
C LYS A 184 4.10 -2.68 9.14
N GLU A 185 4.18 -1.36 9.27
CA GLU A 185 4.95 -0.50 8.37
C GLU A 185 6.44 -0.86 8.36
N SER A 186 6.98 -1.25 9.52
CA SER A 186 8.37 -1.69 9.68
C SER A 186 8.69 -2.95 8.87
N ASP A 187 7.66 -3.71 8.50
CA ASP A 187 7.77 -4.97 7.79
C ASP A 187 7.69 -4.80 6.27
N ILE A 188 7.45 -3.58 5.80
CA ILE A 188 7.41 -3.24 4.38
C ILE A 188 8.84 -3.02 3.87
N TYR A 189 9.32 -3.90 3.00
CA TYR A 189 10.67 -3.78 2.41
C TYR A 189 10.67 -3.10 1.04
N LEU A 190 9.55 -3.11 0.31
CA LEU A 190 9.42 -2.48 -1.00
C LEU A 190 8.03 -1.91 -1.18
N THR A 191 7.94 -0.70 -1.74
CA THR A 191 6.68 -0.09 -2.16
C THR A 191 6.87 0.70 -3.46
N PHE A 192 5.84 0.76 -4.28
CA PHE A 192 5.80 1.62 -5.45
C PHE A 192 4.36 1.92 -5.88
N PRO A 193 4.11 3.08 -6.51
CA PRO A 193 2.87 3.33 -7.23
C PRO A 193 2.86 2.51 -8.52
N TYR A 194 1.89 1.61 -8.66
CA TYR A 194 1.73 0.81 -9.86
C TYR A 194 1.01 1.59 -10.96
N GLN A 195 -0.13 2.20 -10.64
CA GLN A 195 -0.96 2.89 -11.61
C GLN A 195 -1.61 4.12 -10.99
N ILE A 196 -1.61 5.22 -11.74
CA ILE A 196 -2.42 6.40 -11.49
C ILE A 196 -3.56 6.38 -12.52
N GLY A 197 -4.78 6.62 -12.07
CA GLY A 197 -5.99 6.73 -12.89
C GLY A 197 -6.64 8.08 -12.69
N ILE A 198 -7.25 8.62 -13.73
CA ILE A 198 -8.04 9.86 -13.64
C ILE A 198 -9.37 9.59 -14.31
N MET A 199 -10.45 9.86 -13.57
CA MET A 199 -11.82 9.67 -14.04
C MET A 199 -12.52 11.02 -14.09
N PHE A 200 -13.26 11.25 -15.16
CA PHE A 200 -14.07 12.43 -15.36
C PHE A 200 -15.53 11.99 -15.50
N ASP A 201 -16.42 12.68 -14.80
CA ASP A 201 -17.85 12.59 -15.08
C ASP A 201 -18.17 13.61 -16.17
N GLU A 202 -18.44 13.14 -17.39
CA GLU A 202 -18.80 13.98 -18.53
C GLU A 202 -20.32 14.19 -18.64
N GLU A 203 -21.13 13.52 -17.81
CA GLU A 203 -22.59 13.56 -17.93
C GLU A 203 -23.17 14.92 -17.51
N ASN A 204 -22.55 15.58 -16.53
CA ASN A 204 -23.00 16.87 -16.02
C ASN A 204 -22.09 18.02 -16.51
N LYS A 205 -22.59 18.82 -17.45
CA LYS A 205 -21.86 19.98 -18.00
C LYS A 205 -21.58 21.08 -16.96
N ASP A 206 -22.39 21.14 -15.90
CA ASP A 206 -22.30 22.18 -14.87
C ASP A 206 -21.36 21.78 -13.73
N VAL A 207 -21.26 20.47 -13.45
CA VAL A 207 -20.36 19.91 -12.43
C VAL A 207 -19.48 18.83 -13.06
N GLN A 208 -18.29 19.24 -13.50
CA GLN A 208 -17.26 18.29 -13.95
C GLN A 208 -16.65 17.59 -12.73
N LYS A 209 -17.21 16.42 -12.37
CA LYS A 209 -16.62 15.63 -11.30
C LYS A 209 -15.32 14.98 -11.76
N ARG A 210 -14.36 14.91 -10.84
CA ARG A 210 -13.00 14.46 -11.12
C ARG A 210 -12.51 13.60 -9.98
N TRP A 211 -11.99 12.43 -10.30
CA TRP A 211 -11.34 11.57 -9.32
C TRP A 211 -9.96 11.19 -9.78
N VAL A 212 -9.05 11.08 -8.82
CA VAL A 212 -7.74 10.47 -9.03
C VAL A 212 -7.71 9.18 -8.24
N GLU A 213 -7.28 8.11 -8.90
CA GLU A 213 -6.97 6.84 -8.27
C GLU A 213 -5.47 6.58 -8.29
N ILE A 214 -4.92 6.00 -7.22
CA ILE A 214 -3.54 5.55 -7.16
C ILE A 214 -3.49 4.15 -6.56
N THR A 215 -3.12 3.17 -7.37
CA THR A 215 -2.87 1.80 -6.93
C THR A 215 -1.43 1.70 -6.43
N MET A 216 -1.28 1.45 -5.14
CA MET A 216 -0.02 1.17 -4.47
C MET A 216 0.19 -0.33 -4.28
N VAL A 217 1.43 -0.76 -4.47
CA VAL A 217 1.88 -2.12 -4.17
C VAL A 217 2.84 -2.06 -3.00
N PHE A 218 2.64 -2.95 -2.03
CA PHE A 218 3.50 -3.10 -0.86
C PHE A 218 3.95 -4.55 -0.76
N HIS A 219 5.26 -4.75 -0.69
CA HIS A 219 5.83 -6.03 -0.35
C HIS A 219 6.21 -6.03 1.13
N VAL A 220 5.75 -7.06 1.81
CA VAL A 220 5.85 -7.20 3.26
C VAL A 220 6.57 -8.50 3.56
N LEU A 221 7.55 -8.43 4.46
CA LEU A 221 8.18 -9.60 5.06
C LEU A 221 7.86 -9.56 6.55
N ARG A 222 7.03 -10.50 7.01
CA ARG A 222 6.69 -10.58 8.43
C ARG A 222 7.90 -10.85 9.30
N GLY A 223 8.04 -10.07 10.37
CA GLY A 223 9.17 -10.20 11.27
C GLY A 223 10.43 -9.48 10.79
N LEU A 224 10.36 -8.73 9.69
CA LEU A 224 11.50 -8.04 9.09
C LEU A 224 12.17 -7.07 10.07
N LYS A 225 11.39 -6.37 10.89
CA LYS A 225 11.95 -5.47 11.91
C LYS A 225 12.79 -6.27 12.91
N GLU A 226 12.23 -7.35 13.43
CA GLU A 226 12.87 -8.22 14.41
C GLU A 226 14.14 -8.86 13.83
N MET A 227 14.10 -9.32 12.57
CA MET A 227 15.27 -9.85 11.84
C MET A 227 16.39 -8.81 11.71
N ARG A 228 16.05 -7.55 11.37
CA ARG A 228 17.01 -6.46 11.28
C ARG A 228 17.63 -6.13 12.64
N GLU A 229 16.83 -6.12 13.69
CA GLU A 229 17.28 -5.84 15.06
C GLU A 229 18.16 -6.96 15.61
N SER A 230 17.95 -8.22 15.20
CA SER A 230 18.84 -9.34 15.54
C SER A 230 20.11 -9.43 14.69
N GLY A 231 20.30 -8.55 13.71
CA GLY A 231 21.45 -8.57 12.80
C GLY A 231 21.40 -9.67 11.75
N GLU A 232 20.22 -10.21 11.44
CA GLU A 232 20.03 -11.20 10.39
C GLU A 232 20.18 -10.55 9.01
N GLU A 233 21.06 -11.09 8.17
CA GLU A 233 21.16 -10.67 6.77
C GLU A 233 20.04 -11.30 5.96
N ILE A 234 19.16 -10.45 5.43
CA ILE A 234 18.01 -10.91 4.66
C ILE A 234 18.43 -11.07 3.20
N PRO A 235 18.40 -12.30 2.64
CA PRO A 235 18.84 -12.53 1.27
C PRO A 235 17.96 -11.78 0.27
N TRP A 236 18.57 -11.22 -0.78
CA TRP A 236 17.84 -10.53 -1.83
C TRP A 236 16.85 -11.45 -2.58
N ASN A 237 17.13 -12.76 -2.59
CA ASN A 237 16.29 -13.80 -3.19
C ASN A 237 15.34 -14.46 -2.19
N MET A 238 15.11 -13.87 -1.00
CA MET A 238 14.25 -14.42 0.06
C MET A 238 12.87 -14.89 -0.44
N GLY A 239 12.28 -14.22 -1.44
CA GLY A 239 10.97 -14.64 -1.99
C GLY A 239 10.97 -16.07 -2.55
N THR A 240 12.12 -16.55 -3.03
CA THR A 240 12.28 -17.91 -3.58
C THR A 240 12.67 -18.95 -2.54
N MET A 241 13.07 -18.53 -1.33
CA MET A 241 13.59 -19.40 -0.28
C MET A 241 12.45 -19.96 0.59
N PRO A 242 12.31 -21.30 0.72
CA PRO A 242 11.19 -21.93 1.42
C PRO A 242 10.90 -21.40 2.82
N GLU A 243 11.94 -21.05 3.58
CA GLU A 243 11.88 -20.52 4.95
C GLU A 243 11.25 -19.12 5.06
N TYR A 244 11.20 -18.37 3.95
CA TYR A 244 10.63 -17.02 3.87
C TYR A 244 9.32 -16.96 3.08
N GLN A 245 9.05 -17.93 2.20
CA GLN A 245 7.86 -17.93 1.33
C GLN A 245 6.55 -17.74 2.10
N ASP A 246 6.41 -18.38 3.27
CA ASP A 246 5.23 -18.25 4.13
C ASP A 246 5.13 -16.90 4.88
N LYS A 247 6.23 -16.13 4.91
CA LYS A 247 6.36 -14.82 5.57
C LYS A 247 6.23 -13.64 4.60
N VAL A 248 6.29 -13.89 3.29
CA VAL A 248 6.21 -12.84 2.25
C VAL A 248 4.76 -12.63 1.82
N PHE A 249 4.32 -11.38 1.86
CA PHE A 249 3.00 -10.94 1.42
C PHE A 249 3.12 -9.79 0.43
N VAL A 250 2.17 -9.73 -0.49
CA VAL A 250 1.95 -8.58 -1.37
C VAL A 250 0.59 -8.00 -1.03
N CYS A 251 0.56 -6.69 -0.82
CA CYS A 251 -0.65 -5.93 -0.55
C CYS A 251 -0.88 -4.93 -1.70
N ASN A 252 -2.08 -4.92 -2.26
CA ASN A 252 -2.50 -3.93 -3.26
C ASN A 252 -3.60 -3.07 -2.67
N TYR A 253 -3.35 -1.77 -2.59
CA TYR A 253 -4.32 -0.79 -2.11
C TYR A 253 -4.52 0.25 -3.19
N ARG A 254 -5.78 0.48 -3.57
CA ARG A 254 -6.13 1.59 -4.46
C ARG A 254 -6.74 2.69 -3.63
N PHE A 255 -6.10 3.84 -3.68
CA PHE A 255 -6.55 5.05 -3.04
C PHE A 255 -7.31 5.89 -4.07
N ILE A 256 -8.39 6.52 -3.65
CA ILE A 256 -9.20 7.41 -4.48
C ILE A 256 -9.44 8.72 -3.73
N LYS A 257 -9.40 9.83 -4.47
CA LYS A 257 -9.74 11.16 -3.98
C LYS A 257 -10.52 11.93 -5.02
N GLU A 258 -11.52 12.69 -4.58
CA GLU A 258 -12.32 13.57 -5.41
C GLU A 258 -11.71 14.99 -5.47
N TYR A 259 -11.56 15.50 -6.68
CA TYR A 259 -11.01 16.82 -7.01
C TYR A 259 -12.05 17.73 -7.69
N THR A 260 -13.34 17.43 -7.50
CA THR A 260 -14.46 18.24 -8.00
C THR A 260 -14.40 19.64 -7.38
N LYS A 261 -14.57 20.68 -8.21
CA LYS A 261 -14.49 22.07 -7.74
C LYS A 261 -15.56 22.35 -6.68
N GLY A 262 -15.16 22.97 -5.57
CA GLY A 262 -16.06 23.32 -4.47
C GLY A 262 -16.34 22.19 -3.48
N GLN A 263 -15.76 21.00 -3.70
CA GLN A 263 -15.84 19.88 -2.79
C GLN A 263 -14.48 19.60 -2.18
N GLU A 264 -14.42 19.56 -0.85
CA GLU A 264 -13.24 19.11 -0.11
C GLU A 264 -13.39 17.62 0.19
N SER A 265 -12.36 16.84 -0.16
CA SER A 265 -12.35 15.40 0.11
C SER A 265 -10.95 14.94 0.50
N ASP A 266 -10.88 13.82 1.22
CA ASP A 266 -9.65 13.14 1.61
C ASP A 266 -9.41 11.89 0.77
N TRP A 267 -8.17 11.38 0.82
CA TRP A 267 -7.84 10.09 0.25
C TRP A 267 -8.52 8.97 1.04
N THR A 268 -9.31 8.15 0.36
CA THR A 268 -9.91 6.92 0.89
C THR A 268 -9.42 5.72 0.08
N VAL A 269 -9.60 4.51 0.58
CA VAL A 269 -9.21 3.28 -0.10
C VAL A 269 -10.45 2.60 -0.68
N ASN A 270 -10.45 2.35 -2.00
CA ASN A 270 -11.54 1.62 -2.67
C ASN A 270 -11.15 0.22 -3.13
N VAL A 271 -9.89 -0.20 -2.91
CA VAL A 271 -9.45 -1.61 -3.08
C VAL A 271 -8.51 -1.97 -1.96
N VAL A 272 -8.73 -3.14 -1.37
CA VAL A 272 -7.82 -3.80 -0.43
C VAL A 272 -7.65 -5.25 -0.89
N ASN A 273 -6.43 -5.63 -1.26
CA ASN A 273 -6.10 -7.02 -1.57
C ASN A 273 -4.80 -7.44 -0.88
N HIS A 274 -4.78 -8.64 -0.29
CA HIS A 274 -3.64 -9.24 0.39
C HIS A 274 -3.48 -10.67 -0.14
N PHE A 275 -2.27 -11.04 -0.56
CA PHE A 275 -2.01 -12.39 -1.05
C PHE A 275 -0.56 -12.78 -0.82
N LYS A 276 -0.31 -14.09 -0.79
CA LYS A 276 1.04 -14.63 -0.79
C LYS A 276 1.45 -14.99 -2.22
N PRO A 277 2.65 -14.59 -2.68
CA PRO A 277 3.16 -15.02 -3.98
C PRO A 277 3.16 -16.55 -4.17
N ILE A 278 3.48 -17.31 -3.11
CA ILE A 278 3.53 -18.78 -3.17
C ILE A 278 2.15 -19.41 -3.41
N ASP A 279 1.07 -18.79 -2.92
CA ASP A 279 -0.29 -19.28 -3.14
C ASP A 279 -0.65 -19.20 -4.64
N LEU A 280 -0.25 -18.12 -5.31
CA LEU A 280 -0.45 -17.95 -6.75
C LEU A 280 0.36 -18.96 -7.59
N VAL A 281 1.61 -19.22 -7.20
CA VAL A 281 2.43 -20.25 -7.86
C VAL A 281 1.80 -21.63 -7.70
N ASN A 282 1.29 -21.94 -6.52
CA ASN A 282 0.62 -23.21 -6.24
C ASN A 282 -0.70 -23.35 -7.00
N GLU A 283 -1.47 -22.27 -7.17
CA GLU A 283 -2.68 -22.25 -8.00
C GLU A 283 -2.33 -22.54 -9.47
N LEU A 284 -1.28 -21.92 -10.01
CA LEU A 284 -0.85 -22.11 -11.40
C LEU A 284 -0.32 -23.53 -11.67
N LYS A 285 0.26 -24.22 -10.68
CA LYS A 285 0.71 -25.62 -10.82
C LYS A 285 -0.43 -26.63 -10.82
N ARG A 286 -1.63 -26.26 -10.35
CA ARG A 286 -2.79 -27.15 -10.28
C ARG A 286 -3.60 -27.18 -11.58
N HIS A 287 -3.30 -26.27 -12.51
CA HIS A 287 -3.92 -26.13 -13.82
C HIS A 287 -2.92 -26.51 -14.92
#